data_AF-A0A267ME33-F1
#
_entry.id   AF-A0A267ME33-F1
#
_cell.length_a   1.000
_cell.length_b   1.000
_cell.length_c   1.000
_cell.angle_alpha   90.00
_cell.angle_beta   90.00
_cell.angle_gamma   90.00
#
_symmetry.space_group_name_H-M   'P 1'
#
loop_
_entity.id
_entity.type
_entity.pdbx_description
1 polymer ?
#
loop_
_entity_poly.entity_id
_entity_poly.type
_entity_poly.pdbx_seq_one_letter_code
_entity_poly.pdbx_strand_id
1 'polypeptide(L)'
;MKKMKQNFKLFLIQFLFWMFLTLDFTPLNFIIGIVFSSIVTKASYGVLYDNNGYKFDFPRISTFINYILKLIVEIYKSSFSYILRIIKKDCEPIIVEVDLEVKDPLIITIIS
;
A
#
# COMPACT_ATOMS: atom_id res chain seq x y z
N MET A 1 -5.67 -19.61 18.50
CA MET A 1 -6.49 -19.33 17.29
C MET A 1 -6.25 -17.96 16.62
N LYS A 2 -5.82 -16.88 17.30
CA LYS A 2 -5.53 -15.57 16.65
C LYS A 2 -4.32 -15.60 15.69
N LYS A 3 -3.22 -16.29 16.06
CA LYS A 3 -2.01 -16.43 15.24
C LYS A 3 -2.27 -17.00 13.83
N MET A 4 -3.16 -17.98 13.70
CA MET A 4 -3.42 -18.65 12.41
C MET A 4 -4.27 -17.79 11.46
N LYS A 5 -5.19 -16.98 11.99
CA LYS A 5 -6.07 -16.11 11.17
C LYS A 5 -5.32 -14.94 10.54
N GLN A 6 -4.33 -14.36 11.22
CA GLN A 6 -3.56 -13.21 10.70
C GLN A 6 -2.56 -13.65 9.63
N ASN A 7 -1.88 -14.78 9.84
CA ASN A 7 -0.96 -15.35 8.84
C ASN A 7 -1.69 -15.67 7.53
N PHE A 8 -2.94 -16.14 7.62
CA PHE A 8 -3.73 -16.48 6.44
C PHE A 8 -4.10 -15.25 5.58
N LYS A 9 -4.33 -14.08 6.18
CA LYS A 9 -4.65 -12.86 5.42
C LYS A 9 -3.44 -12.36 4.61
N LEU A 10 -2.24 -12.32 5.19
CA LEU A 10 -1.01 -11.99 4.45
C LEU A 10 -0.73 -12.99 3.34
N PHE A 11 -0.82 -14.27 3.67
CA PHE A 11 -0.62 -15.35 2.72
C PHE A 11 -1.57 -15.20 1.53
N LEU A 12 -2.86 -14.97 1.78
CA LEU A 12 -3.86 -14.81 0.72
C LEU A 12 -3.55 -13.60 -0.17
N ILE A 13 -3.17 -12.46 0.41
CA ILE A 13 -2.82 -11.26 -0.35
C ILE A 13 -1.58 -11.53 -1.23
N GLN A 14 -0.54 -12.16 -0.67
CA GLN A 14 0.68 -12.50 -1.42
C GLN A 14 0.40 -13.51 -2.54
N PHE A 15 -0.44 -14.51 -2.26
CA PHE A 15 -0.82 -15.51 -3.24
C PHE A 15 -1.67 -14.91 -4.37
N LEU A 16 -2.64 -14.07 -4.04
CA LEU A 16 -3.42 -13.34 -5.05
C LEU A 16 -2.52 -12.41 -5.88
N PHE A 17 -1.56 -11.74 -5.25
CA PHE A 17 -0.57 -10.94 -5.95
C PHE A 17 0.31 -11.79 -6.89
N TRP A 18 0.74 -12.97 -6.46
CA TRP A 18 1.47 -13.93 -7.30
C TRP A 18 0.64 -14.34 -8.53
N MET A 19 -0.63 -14.70 -8.33
CA MET A 19 -1.54 -15.08 -9.42
C MET A 19 -1.80 -13.91 -10.37
N PHE A 20 -1.95 -12.69 -9.84
CA PHE A 20 -2.14 -11.49 -10.63
C PHE A 20 -0.88 -11.12 -11.45
N LEU A 21 0.31 -11.37 -10.92
CA LEU A 21 1.58 -11.11 -11.61
C LEU A 21 1.84 -12.12 -12.73
N THR A 22 1.57 -13.40 -12.48
CA THR A 22 1.86 -14.48 -13.43
C THR A 22 0.77 -14.66 -14.49
N LEU A 23 -0.50 -14.39 -14.14
CA LEU A 23 -1.68 -14.62 -14.99
C LEU A 23 -1.76 -16.03 -15.61
N ASP A 24 -1.01 -16.98 -15.05
CA ASP A 24 -0.92 -18.37 -15.50
C ASP A 24 -1.60 -19.27 -14.45
N PHE A 25 -2.63 -19.98 -14.88
CA PHE A 25 -3.43 -20.86 -14.04
C PHE A 25 -2.98 -22.34 -14.09
N THR A 26 -1.78 -22.60 -14.60
CA THR A 26 -1.19 -23.95 -14.61
C THR A 26 -1.07 -24.50 -13.18
N PRO A 27 -1.41 -25.79 -12.92
CA PRO A 27 -1.35 -26.38 -11.58
C PRO A 27 0.04 -26.28 -10.92
N LEU A 28 1.10 -26.32 -11.72
CA LEU A 28 2.48 -26.17 -11.24
C LEU A 28 2.72 -24.76 -10.71
N ASN A 29 2.24 -23.73 -11.39
CA ASN A 29 2.35 -22.34 -10.94
C ASN A 29 1.57 -22.10 -9.64
N PHE A 30 0.41 -22.75 -9.46
CA PHE A 30 -0.34 -22.74 -8.21
C PHE A 30 0.49 -23.27 -7.03
N ILE A 31 1.14 -24.43 -7.22
CA ILE A 31 1.96 -25.04 -6.16
C ILE A 31 3.14 -24.12 -5.81
N ILE A 32 3.83 -23.58 -6.82
CA ILE A 32 4.94 -22.64 -6.62
C ILE A 32 4.44 -21.41 -5.84
N GLY A 33 3.32 -20.81 -6.27
CA GLY A 33 2.74 -19.65 -5.60
C GLY A 33 2.40 -19.91 -4.13
N ILE A 34 1.86 -21.09 -3.81
CA ILE A 34 1.56 -21.49 -2.43
C ILE A 34 2.86 -21.63 -1.60
N VAL A 35 3.88 -22.27 -2.16
CA VAL A 35 5.16 -22.48 -1.46
C VAL A 35 5.85 -21.14 -1.19
N PHE A 36 5.99 -20.29 -2.20
CA PHE A 36 6.63 -18.99 -2.06
C PHE A 36 5.85 -18.07 -1.12
N SER A 37 4.52 -17.98 -1.26
CA SER A 37 3.69 -17.15 -0.37
C SER A 37 3.80 -17.62 1.10
N SER A 38 3.92 -18.93 1.33
CA SER A 38 4.13 -19.48 2.68
C SER A 38 5.49 -19.09 3.27
N ILE A 39 6.55 -19.15 2.46
CA ILE A 39 7.91 -18.77 2.87
C ILE A 39 7.95 -17.27 3.20
N VAL A 40 7.43 -16.43 2.30
CA VAL A 40 7.44 -14.97 2.47
C VAL A 40 6.60 -14.55 3.67
N THR A 41 5.43 -15.17 3.89
CA THR A 41 4.60 -14.91 5.07
C THR A 41 5.35 -15.21 6.37
N LYS A 42 6.10 -16.31 6.44
CA LYS A 42 6.93 -16.63 7.62
C LYS A 42 8.08 -15.63 7.79
N ALA A 43 8.77 -15.28 6.70
CA ALA A 43 9.87 -14.32 6.71
C ALA A 43 9.43 -12.90 7.12
N SER A 44 8.15 -12.55 6.90
CA SER A 44 7.59 -11.24 7.23
C SER A 44 7.26 -11.05 8.72
N TYR A 45 7.44 -12.09 9.56
CA TYR A 45 7.22 -12.02 11.00
C TYR A 45 8.20 -11.04 11.66
N GLY A 46 7.73 -10.25 12.61
CA GLY A 46 8.52 -9.20 13.28
C GLY A 46 8.60 -7.89 12.49
N VAL A 47 8.31 -7.90 11.18
CA VAL A 47 8.25 -6.69 10.35
C VAL A 47 6.81 -6.20 10.22
N LEU A 48 5.95 -6.97 9.56
CA LEU A 48 4.57 -6.57 9.25
C LEU A 48 3.56 -6.96 10.35
N TYR A 49 3.86 -8.02 11.08
CA TYR A 49 3.01 -8.55 12.15
C TYR A 49 3.86 -9.19 13.25
N ASP A 50 3.31 -9.19 14.46
CA ASP A 50 3.90 -9.85 15.63
C ASP A 50 2.80 -10.57 16.45
N ASN A 51 3.12 -11.07 17.64
CA ASN A 51 2.21 -11.77 18.55
C ASN A 51 0.94 -10.95 18.90
N ASN A 52 1.02 -9.62 18.79
CA ASN A 52 -0.08 -8.70 19.06
C ASN A 52 -0.94 -8.40 17.82
N GLY A 53 -0.54 -8.85 16.62
CA GLY A 53 -1.22 -8.59 15.35
C GLY A 53 -0.39 -7.77 14.37
N TYR A 54 -1.07 -7.15 13.39
CA TYR A 54 -0.43 -6.23 12.44
C TYR A 54 0.02 -4.95 13.14
N LYS A 55 1.13 -4.38 12.69
CA LYS A 55 1.66 -3.12 13.25
C LYS A 55 0.92 -1.86 12.76
N PHE A 56 0.00 -2.00 11.82
CA PHE A 56 -0.73 -0.91 11.19
C PHE A 56 -2.14 -1.35 10.84
N ASP A 57 -3.06 -0.40 10.85
CA ASP A 57 -4.45 -0.65 10.53
C ASP A 57 -4.70 -0.43 9.03
N PHE A 58 -5.08 -1.51 8.35
CA PHE A 58 -5.48 -1.40 6.95
C PHE A 58 -6.83 -0.68 6.85
N PRO A 59 -6.93 0.41 6.07
CA PRO A 59 -8.23 1.03 5.79
C PRO A 59 -9.13 0.04 5.03
N ARG A 60 -10.44 0.27 5.09
CA ARG A 60 -11.39 -0.51 4.29
C ARG A 60 -11.04 -0.39 2.81
N ILE A 61 -11.10 -1.51 2.08
CA ILE A 61 -10.74 -1.58 0.66
C ILE A 61 -11.52 -0.53 -0.16
N SER A 62 -12.80 -0.30 0.14
CA SER A 62 -13.60 0.73 -0.52
C SER A 62 -13.06 2.15 -0.29
N THR A 63 -12.65 2.47 0.94
CA THR A 63 -12.02 3.75 1.27
C THR A 63 -10.71 3.92 0.53
N PHE A 64 -9.90 2.86 0.46
CA PHE A 64 -8.61 2.88 -0.24
C PHE A 64 -8.77 3.09 -1.75
N ILE A 65 -9.72 2.40 -2.39
CA ILE A 65 -10.02 2.57 -3.81
C ILE A 65 -10.50 4.01 -4.10
N ASN A 66 -11.44 4.52 -3.31
CA ASN A 66 -11.94 5.90 -3.47
C ASN A 66 -10.82 6.92 -3.30
N TYR A 67 -9.91 6.69 -2.34
CA TYR A 67 -8.75 7.53 -2.13
C TYR A 67 -7.81 7.53 -3.33
N ILE A 68 -7.47 6.35 -3.88
CA ILE A 68 -6.62 6.24 -5.08
C ILE A 68 -7.22 7.01 -6.25
N LEU A 69 -8.51 6.85 -6.53
CA LEU A 69 -9.15 7.54 -7.65
C LEU A 69 -9.10 9.06 -7.46
N LYS A 70 -9.38 9.54 -6.25
CA LYS A 70 -9.28 10.97 -5.92
C LYS A 70 -7.84 11.46 -6.06
N LEU A 71 -6.86 10.69 -5.57
CA LEU A 71 -5.44 11.02 -5.64
C LEU A 71 -4.97 11.17 -7.08
N ILE A 72 -5.35 10.24 -7.97
CA ILE A 72 -5.03 10.32 -9.40
C ILE A 72 -5.55 11.65 -9.99
N VAL A 73 -6.80 12.02 -9.71
CA VAL A 73 -7.40 13.27 -10.18
C VAL A 73 -6.63 14.49 -9.68
N GLU A 74 -6.27 14.52 -8.39
CA GLU A 74 -5.51 15.64 -7.82
C GLU A 74 -4.08 15.73 -8.35
N ILE A 75 -3.42 14.59 -8.63
CA ILE A 75 -2.12 14.56 -9.31
C ILE A 75 -2.23 15.25 -10.68
N TYR A 76 -3.21 14.88 -11.51
CA TYR A 76 -3.38 15.49 -12.83
C TYR A 76 -3.65 17.00 -12.75
N LYS A 77 -4.52 17.44 -11.83
CA LYS A 77 -4.81 18.86 -11.61
C LYS A 77 -3.55 19.62 -11.18
N SER A 78 -2.79 19.06 -10.24
CA SER A 78 -1.55 19.65 -9.75
C SER A 78 -0.51 19.79 -10.86
N SER A 79 -0.30 18.73 -11.65
CA SER A 79 0.62 18.77 -12.80
C SER A 79 0.23 19.84 -13.82
N PHE A 80 -1.06 19.99 -14.13
CA PHE A 80 -1.50 21.03 -15.07
C PHE A 80 -1.34 22.45 -14.50
N SER A 81 -1.68 22.64 -13.22
CA SER A 81 -1.43 23.91 -12.51
C SER A 81 0.05 24.28 -12.54
N TYR A 82 0.93 23.30 -12.32
CA TYR A 82 2.36 23.47 -12.34
C TYR A 82 2.88 23.88 -13.73
N ILE A 83 2.41 23.24 -14.81
CA ILE A 83 2.75 23.64 -16.19
C ILE A 83 2.41 25.11 -16.45
N LEU A 84 1.22 25.56 -16.02
CA LEU A 84 0.81 26.95 -16.18
C LEU A 84 1.71 27.93 -15.42
N ARG A 85 2.16 27.56 -14.22
CA ARG A 85 3.08 28.38 -13.40
C ARG A 85 4.46 28.50 -14.06
N ILE A 86 4.99 27.42 -14.64
CA ILE A 86 6.25 27.45 -15.40
C ILE A 86 6.15 28.44 -16.57
N ILE A 87 5.08 28.35 -17.37
CA ILE A 87 4.88 29.23 -18.53
C ILE A 87 4.82 30.70 -18.09
N LYS A 88 4.15 30.98 -16.97
CA LYS A 88 4.04 32.31 -16.38
C LYS A 88 5.31 32.78 -15.66
N LYS A 89 6.28 31.89 -15.43
CA LYS A 89 7.49 32.11 -14.62
C LYS A 89 7.17 32.57 -13.19
N ASP A 90 6.06 32.09 -12.64
CA ASP A 90 5.51 32.48 -11.34
C ASP A 90 5.71 31.36 -10.30
N CYS A 91 6.97 31.16 -9.93
CA CYS A 91 7.39 30.11 -9.00
C CYS A 91 8.20 30.75 -7.85
N GLU A 92 7.54 31.00 -6.72
CA GLU A 92 8.19 31.43 -5.48
C GLU A 92 8.34 30.23 -4.54
N PRO A 93 9.58 29.83 -4.17
CA PRO A 93 9.80 28.72 -3.25
C PRO A 93 9.44 29.15 -1.83
N ILE A 94 8.59 28.38 -1.17
CA ILE A 94 8.21 28.58 0.23
C ILE A 94 8.36 27.23 0.95
N ILE A 95 9.01 27.25 2.11
CA ILE A 95 9.08 26.09 3.02
C ILE A 95 8.01 26.31 4.09
N VAL A 96 7.15 25.32 4.26
CA VAL A 96 6.09 25.30 5.28
C VAL A 96 6.21 24.04 6.11
N GLU A 97 6.09 24.19 7.43
CA GLU A 97 5.95 23.08 8.37
C GLU A 97 4.46 22.80 8.59
N VAL A 98 4.07 21.53 8.49
CA VAL A 98 2.69 21.08 8.67
C VAL A 98 2.68 20.01 9.76
N ASP A 99 2.08 20.35 10.90
CA ASP A 99 1.92 19.41 12.02
C ASP A 99 0.82 18.39 11.73
N LEU A 100 1.13 17.10 11.94
CA LEU A 100 0.18 16.01 11.78
C LEU A 100 -0.23 15.45 13.16
N GLU A 101 -1.52 15.42 13.44
CA GLU A 101 -2.07 14.82 14.68
C GLU A 101 -2.22 13.29 14.62
N VAL A 102 -1.84 12.67 13.49
CA VAL A 102 -2.04 11.24 13.22
C VAL A 102 -0.89 10.42 13.81
N LYS A 103 -1.23 9.31 14.46
CA LYS A 103 -0.25 8.41 15.11
C LYS A 103 0.09 7.16 14.30
N ASP A 104 -0.73 6.82 13.30
CA ASP A 104 -0.49 5.62 12.49
C ASP A 104 0.68 5.88 11.51
N PRO A 105 1.77 5.10 11.58
CA PRO A 105 2.95 5.32 10.75
C PRO A 105 2.66 5.15 9.25
N LEU A 106 1.72 4.29 8.87
CA LEU A 106 1.31 4.14 7.47
C LEU A 106 0.62 5.39 6.97
N ILE A 107 -0.27 6.00 7.77
CA ILE A 107 -0.96 7.24 7.38
C ILE A 107 0.03 8.40 7.28
N ILE A 108 0.95 8.52 8.25
CA ILE A 108 2.02 9.52 8.20
C ILE A 108 2.79 9.39 6.89
N THR A 109 3.20 8.17 6.54
CA THR A 109 3.97 7.87 5.31
C THR A 109 3.20 8.20 4.02
N ILE A 110 1.87 8.11 4.02
CA ILE A 110 1.05 8.44 2.85
C ILE A 110 0.93 9.96 2.66
N ILE A 111 0.95 10.74 3.75
CA ILE A 111 0.77 12.19 3.71
C ILE A 111 2.10 12.90 3.40
N SER A 112 3.19 12.42 3.98
CA SER A 112 4.56 12.96 3.83
C SER A 112 5.13 12.67 2.45
#